data_AF-A0A2E9Z029-F1
#
_entry.id   AF-A0A2E9Z029-F1
#
_cell.length_a   1.000
_cell.length_b   1.000
_cell.length_c   1.000
_cell.angle_alpha   90.00
_cell.angle_beta   90.00
_cell.angle_gamma   90.00
#
_symmetry.space_group_name_H-M   'P 1'
#
loop_
_entity.id
_entity.type
_entity.pdbx_description
1 polymer ?
#
loop_
_entity_poly.entity_id
_entity_poly.type
_entity_poly.pdbx_seq_one_letter_code
_entity_poly.pdbx_strand_id
1 'polypeptide(L)'
;MAIARDGADECRVPKPPADLAETAYLRNGYRAILRILIAEEALASETCTCLLDQFTWDQALDALPRFQTSDNARLPFNVLELYAQADALEAEVVAGCAK
;
A
#
# COMPACT_ATOMS: atom_id res chain seq x y z
N MET A 1 27.38 -2.54 10.34
CA MET A 1 27.40 -2.27 8.89
C MET A 1 26.15 -1.47 8.58
N ALA A 2 26.27 -0.17 8.31
CA ALA A 2 25.14 0.65 7.91
C ALA A 2 24.95 0.43 6.41
N ILE A 3 23.89 -0.27 6.02
CA ILE A 3 23.51 -0.38 4.61
C ILE A 3 22.94 0.99 4.24
N ALA A 4 23.59 1.68 3.31
CA ALA A 4 23.03 2.88 2.70
C ALA A 4 21.70 2.47 2.08
N ARG A 5 20.60 2.99 2.62
CA ARG A 5 19.28 2.81 2.03
C ARG A 5 19.31 3.47 0.67
N ASP A 6 19.14 2.66 -0.37
CA ASP A 6 18.91 3.15 -1.73
C ASP A 6 17.71 4.11 -1.68
N GLY A 7 17.70 5.19 -2.47
CA GLY A 7 16.60 6.17 -2.47
C GLY A 7 15.23 5.55 -2.81
N ALA A 8 15.23 4.36 -3.40
CA ALA A 8 14.04 3.54 -3.62
C ALA A 8 13.44 2.95 -2.31
N ASP A 9 14.24 2.78 -1.25
CA ASP A 9 13.79 2.30 0.06
C ASP A 9 12.98 3.39 0.79
N GLU A 10 13.29 4.68 0.54
CA GLU A 10 12.61 5.82 1.16
C GLU A 10 11.14 5.92 0.77
N CYS A 11 10.79 5.43 -0.42
CA CYS A 11 9.41 5.45 -0.90
C CYS A 11 8.64 4.14 -0.69
N ARG A 12 9.23 3.18 0.04
CA ARG A 12 8.57 1.91 0.33
C ARG A 12 7.63 2.07 1.53
N VAL A 13 6.37 1.68 1.35
CA VAL A 13 5.40 1.64 2.45
C VAL A 13 5.98 0.82 3.63
N PRO A 14 6.08 1.42 4.84
CA PRO A 14 6.75 0.81 5.97
C PRO A 14 5.99 -0.41 6.51
N LYS A 15 6.58 -1.08 7.49
CA LYS A 15 5.87 -2.10 8.28
C LYS A 15 4.72 -1.42 9.04
N PRO A 16 3.50 -2.00 9.05
CA PRO A 16 2.37 -1.42 9.77
C PRO A 16 2.63 -1.37 11.29
N PRO A 17 2.19 -0.31 11.98
CA PRO A 17 2.20 -0.22 13.43
C PRO A 17 1.50 -1.41 14.07
N ALA A 18 1.99 -1.89 15.22
CA ALA A 18 1.45 -3.07 15.87
C ALA A 18 0.02 -2.86 16.41
N ASP A 19 -0.30 -1.62 16.75
CA ASP A 19 -1.58 -1.13 17.26
C ASP A 19 -2.58 -0.76 16.16
N LEU A 20 -2.18 -0.77 14.88
CA LEU A 20 -3.06 -0.46 13.75
C LEU A 20 -4.28 -1.39 13.67
N ALA A 21 -4.09 -2.68 13.95
CA ALA A 21 -5.16 -3.67 13.95
C ALA A 21 -4.78 -4.90 14.78
N GLU A 22 -5.79 -5.64 15.25
CA GLU A 22 -5.62 -6.78 16.17
C GLU A 22 -4.68 -7.86 15.62
N THR A 23 -4.83 -8.22 14.34
CA THR A 23 -4.10 -9.35 13.75
C THR A 23 -3.07 -8.89 12.71
N ALA A 24 -2.01 -9.68 12.56
CA ALA A 24 -1.02 -9.46 11.50
C ALA A 24 -1.64 -9.53 10.10
N TYR A 25 -2.67 -10.37 9.93
CA TYR A 25 -3.42 -10.47 8.70
C TYR A 25 -4.09 -9.13 8.33
N LEU A 26 -4.82 -8.51 9.27
CA LEU A 26 -5.46 -7.22 9.04
C LEU A 26 -4.42 -6.13 8.75
N ARG A 27 -3.37 -6.04 9.57
CA ARG A 27 -2.28 -5.07 9.37
C ARG A 27 -1.61 -5.22 8.01
N ASN A 28 -1.38 -6.44 7.55
CA ASN A 28 -0.79 -6.70 6.23
C ASN A 28 -1.75 -6.33 5.08
N GLY A 29 -3.05 -6.52 5.26
CA GLY A 29 -4.06 -6.06 4.32
C GLY A 29 -4.11 -4.54 4.22
N TYR A 30 -4.12 -3.82 5.35
CA TYR A 30 -4.04 -2.36 5.35
C TYR A 30 -2.76 -1.83 4.72
N ARG A 31 -1.62 -2.53 4.90
CA ARG A 31 -0.38 -2.21 4.17
C ARG A 31 -0.56 -2.36 2.66
N ALA A 32 -1.22 -3.41 2.18
CA ALA A 32 -1.47 -3.58 0.76
C ALA A 32 -2.44 -2.51 0.22
N ILE A 33 -3.50 -2.18 0.96
CA ILE A 33 -4.42 -1.09 0.62
C ILE A 33 -3.67 0.24 0.50
N LEU A 34 -2.81 0.57 1.48
CA LEU A 34 -2.02 1.80 1.44
C LEU A 34 -1.12 1.89 0.20
N ARG A 35 -0.49 0.77 -0.19
CA ARG A 35 0.29 0.68 -1.43
C ARG A 35 -0.56 0.94 -2.67
N ILE A 36 -1.76 0.33 -2.73
CA ILE A 36 -2.71 0.53 -3.82
C ILE A 36 -3.09 2.01 -3.94
N LEU A 37 -3.47 2.64 -2.83
CA LEU A 37 -3.87 4.06 -2.82
C LEU A 37 -2.76 4.99 -3.33
N ILE A 38 -1.53 4.77 -2.88
CA ILE A 38 -0.35 5.54 -3.32
C ILE A 38 -0.10 5.35 -4.82
N ALA A 39 -0.16 4.11 -5.31
CA ALA A 39 0.10 3.80 -6.71
C ALA A 39 -1.01 4.34 -7.63
N GLU A 40 -2.28 4.23 -7.21
CA GLU A 40 -3.42 4.84 -7.92
C GLU A 40 -3.26 6.36 -8.05
N GLU A 41 -2.85 7.04 -6.97
CA GLU A 41 -2.62 8.50 -7.00
C GLU A 41 -1.43 8.86 -7.90
N ALA A 42 -0.33 8.11 -7.84
CA ALA A 42 0.82 8.32 -8.71
C ALA A 42 0.43 8.21 -10.19
N LEU A 43 -0.38 7.21 -10.54
CA LEU A 43 -0.90 7.03 -11.90
C LEU A 43 -1.88 8.14 -12.30
N ALA A 44 -2.82 8.51 -11.42
CA ALA A 44 -3.83 9.52 -11.69
C ALA A 44 -3.25 10.93 -11.86
N SER A 45 -2.22 11.25 -11.07
CA SER A 45 -1.52 12.54 -11.10
C SER A 45 -0.30 12.52 -12.04
N GLU A 46 -0.07 11.41 -12.76
CA GLU A 46 1.08 11.18 -13.66
C GLU A 46 2.43 11.56 -13.02
N THR A 47 2.58 11.32 -11.72
CA THR A 47 3.77 11.70 -10.97
C THR A 47 4.70 10.52 -10.70
N CYS A 48 5.99 10.81 -10.78
CA CYS A 48 7.07 9.88 -10.47
C CYS A 48 7.76 10.21 -9.14
N THR A 49 7.23 11.18 -8.39
CA THR A 49 7.75 11.54 -7.08
C THR A 49 7.22 10.61 -6.02
N CYS A 50 7.95 10.49 -4.91
CA CYS A 50 7.44 9.79 -3.76
C CYS A 50 6.22 10.50 -3.17
N LEU A 51 5.12 9.76 -2.96
CA LEU A 51 3.88 10.26 -2.36
C LEU A 51 3.66 9.73 -0.94
N LEU A 52 4.58 8.95 -0.39
CA LEU A 52 4.37 8.25 0.89
C LEU A 52 4.05 9.20 2.05
N ASP A 53 4.56 10.43 2.03
CA ASP A 53 4.32 11.48 3.03
C ASP A 53 2.90 12.09 2.96
N GLN A 54 2.18 11.85 1.88
CA GLN A 54 0.79 12.32 1.66
C GLN A 54 -0.26 11.28 2.07
N PHE A 55 0.18 10.08 2.45
CA PHE A 55 -0.69 8.96 2.79
C PHE A 55 -0.48 8.48 4.22
N THR A 56 -1.58 8.12 4.87
CA THR A 56 -1.65 7.71 6.28
C THR A 56 -2.34 6.35 6.40
N TRP A 57 -2.14 5.71 7.55
CA TRP A 57 -2.84 4.46 7.85
C TRP A 57 -4.35 4.62 7.96
N ASP A 58 -4.84 5.78 8.40
CA ASP A 58 -6.27 6.09 8.50
C ASP A 58 -6.94 6.07 7.12
N GLN A 59 -6.28 6.59 6.09
CA GLN A 59 -6.79 6.49 4.71
C GLN A 59 -6.91 5.03 4.23
N ALA A 60 -6.00 4.15 4.65
CA ALA A 60 -6.11 2.73 4.33
C ALA A 60 -7.26 2.04 5.08
N LEU A 61 -7.54 2.47 6.32
CA LEU A 61 -8.69 2.01 7.10
C LEU A 61 -10.00 2.48 6.47
N ASP A 62 -10.10 3.75 6.10
CA ASP A 62 -11.27 4.35 5.46
C ASP A 62 -11.56 3.75 4.07
N ALA A 63 -10.50 3.31 3.36
CA ALA A 63 -10.63 2.66 2.07
C ALA A 63 -11.06 1.19 2.16
N LEU A 64 -11.09 0.58 3.36
CA LEU A 64 -11.45 -0.83 3.55
C LEU A 64 -12.69 -1.28 2.76
N PRO A 65 -13.82 -0.54 2.75
CA PRO A 65 -15.03 -0.99 2.04
C PRO A 65 -14.84 -1.18 0.54
N ARG A 66 -13.85 -0.53 -0.10
CA ARG A 66 -13.53 -0.70 -1.53
C ARG A 66 -12.96 -2.09 -1.84
N PHE A 67 -12.37 -2.73 -0.83
CA PHE A 67 -11.61 -3.97 -0.94
C PHE A 67 -12.26 -5.13 -0.19
N GLN A 68 -13.40 -4.87 0.46
CA GLN A 68 -14.09 -5.85 1.26
C GLN A 68 -14.72 -6.93 0.37
N THR A 69 -14.33 -8.19 0.60
CA THR A 69 -14.89 -9.37 -0.08
C THR A 69 -15.71 -10.25 0.87
N SER A 70 -15.71 -9.94 2.18
CA SER A 70 -16.46 -10.67 3.19
C SER A 70 -16.93 -9.78 4.35
N ASP A 71 -18.09 -10.09 4.92
CA ASP A 71 -18.61 -9.47 6.14
C ASP A 71 -17.92 -9.98 7.42
N ASN A 72 -17.01 -10.97 7.30
CA ASN A 72 -16.23 -11.43 8.45
C ASN A 72 -15.17 -10.39 8.84
N ALA A 73 -15.38 -9.71 9.95
CA ALA A 73 -14.44 -8.69 10.47
C ALA A 73 -13.00 -9.19 10.67
N ARG A 74 -12.77 -10.51 10.84
CA ARG A 74 -11.42 -11.09 10.95
C ARG A 74 -10.79 -11.42 9.61
N LEU A 75 -11.59 -11.56 8.55
CA LEU A 75 -11.18 -11.92 7.19
C LEU A 75 -11.92 -11.07 6.14
N PRO A 76 -11.86 -9.73 6.21
CA PRO A 76 -12.72 -8.87 5.38
C PRO A 76 -12.31 -8.83 3.89
N PHE A 77 -11.09 -9.22 3.54
CA PHE A 77 -10.52 -9.12 2.19
C PHE A 77 -9.61 -10.31 1.87
N ASN A 78 -9.20 -10.52 0.62
CA ASN A 78 -8.11 -11.45 0.32
C ASN A 78 -6.77 -10.71 0.30
N VAL A 79 -5.95 -10.89 1.35
CA VAL A 79 -4.64 -10.22 1.46
C VAL A 79 -3.73 -10.54 0.27
N LEU A 80 -3.73 -11.77 -0.24
CA LEU A 80 -2.87 -12.14 -1.37
C LEU A 80 -3.28 -11.41 -2.65
N GLU A 81 -4.58 -11.24 -2.89
CA GLU A 81 -5.09 -10.47 -4.03
C GLU A 81 -4.75 -8.99 -3.89
N LEU A 82 -4.84 -8.41 -2.69
CA LEU A 82 -4.44 -7.02 -2.46
C LEU A 82 -2.95 -6.81 -2.73
N TYR A 83 -2.09 -7.75 -2.33
CA TYR A 83 -0.66 -7.67 -2.65
C TYR A 83 -0.41 -7.77 -4.15
N ALA A 84 -1.08 -8.71 -4.84
CA ALA A 84 -0.95 -8.84 -6.29
C ALA A 84 -1.41 -7.58 -7.03
N GLN A 85 -2.51 -6.95 -6.58
CA GLN A 85 -3.00 -5.69 -7.13
C GLN A 85 -2.01 -4.54 -6.87
N ALA A 86 -1.49 -4.41 -5.65
CA ALA A 86 -0.49 -3.41 -5.31
C ALA A 86 0.77 -3.55 -6.20
N ASP A 87 1.27 -4.78 -6.35
CA ASP A 87 2.47 -5.05 -7.15
C ASP A 87 2.25 -4.73 -8.64
N ALA A 88 1.05 -5.00 -9.17
CA ALA A 88 0.69 -4.64 -10.54
C ALA A 88 0.66 -3.13 -10.76
N LEU A 89 0.01 -2.37 -9.88
CA LEU A 89 -0.05 -0.91 -9.97
C LEU A 89 1.32 -0.26 -9.81
N GLU A 90 2.13 -0.74 -8.85
CA GLU A 90 3.51 -0.27 -8.67
C GLU A 90 4.37 -0.54 -9.92
N ALA A 91 4.20 -1.68 -10.58
CA ALA A 91 4.88 -1.97 -11.83
C ALA A 91 4.44 -1.02 -12.97
N GLU A 92 3.16 -0.66 -13.03
CA GLU A 92 2.65 0.34 -13.98
C GLU A 92 3.24 1.73 -13.71
N VAL A 93 3.32 2.16 -12.45
CA VAL A 93 3.97 3.42 -12.06
C VAL A 93 5.43 3.44 -12.53
N VAL A 94 6.19 2.38 -12.22
CA VAL A 94 7.60 2.28 -12.62
C VAL A 94 7.75 2.30 -14.15
N ALA A 95 6.89 1.59 -14.88
CA ALA A 95 6.92 1.61 -16.35
C ALA A 95 6.56 2.97 -16.95
N GLY A 96 5.63 3.71 -16.32
CA GLY A 96 5.28 5.08 -16.71
C GLY A 96 6.43 6.07 -16.48
N CYS A 97 7.17 5.89 -15.40
CA CYS A 97 8.26 6.77 -14.97
C CYS A 97 9.63 6.48 -15.59
N ALA A 98 9.79 5.35 -16.27
CA ALA A 98 11.02 4.97 -16.97
C ALA A 98 11.14 5.59 -18.39
N LYS A 99 10.30 6.57 -18.73
CA LYS A 99 10.26 7.22 -20.05
C LYS A 99 11.18 8.43 -20.15
#